data_AF-A0A2U3DQ28-F1
#
_entry.id   AF-A0A2U3DQ28-F1
#
_cell.length_a   1.000
_cell.length_b   1.000
_cell.length_c   1.000
_cell.angle_alpha   90.00
_cell.angle_beta   90.00
_cell.angle_gamma   90.00
#
_symmetry.space_group_name_H-M   'P 1'
#
loop_
_entity.id
_entity.type
_entity.pdbx_description
1 polymer ?
#
loop_
_entity_poly.entity_id
_entity_poly.type
_entity_poly.pdbx_seq_one_letter_code
_entity_poly.pdbx_strand_id
1 'polypeptide(L)'
;MKCFVVLAASLGCAAAGSAKDKRTFAVLRFTNKQLTIGRVDPIVNPGGLSPHLHHVLGGSAFGFNVTGADLEKSNCSTAMVKGDNSNYWFPSLFFKDNQTGKYEDVEIYYAQVYYFFEPTNDKIRAFPLGLNMVVGDAKTRSPPPGGATGNLDLSKGPLNPIKWVCPRKNYVPPSWSVASDGTRAGMPNVHNSAEGVGFPDANCDKYASPLRADIHFPSCYNPKAGLTNFKNNMAYPFRASNGRWDCPKGWFHLPHLLFEIYWNTPAFKGRWKPGEGQQPFVLSNGDATGYSLHGDFLSGWDENLLQHIIDTCDTGTSGMDKCSGLYGVNSDSTCKIQSPVMETITGVMDALPGNNPISGWHYGAIGSNGKPVRRI
;
A
#
# COMPACT_ATOMS: atom_id res chain seq x y z
N MET A 1 -58.09 -16.05 36.01
CA MET A 1 -58.12 -15.89 34.55
C MET A 1 -56.88 -15.11 34.14
N LYS A 2 -55.86 -15.78 33.59
CA LYS A 2 -54.65 -15.15 33.07
C LYS A 2 -54.96 -14.61 31.68
N CYS A 3 -54.63 -13.35 31.37
CA CYS A 3 -54.49 -12.90 29.98
C CYS A 3 -53.22 -12.06 29.85
N PHE A 4 -52.46 -12.41 28.82
CA PHE A 4 -51.05 -12.11 28.59
C PHE A 4 -50.83 -10.68 28.09
N VAL A 5 -49.79 -10.03 28.59
CA VAL A 5 -49.16 -8.88 27.95
C VAL A 5 -48.34 -9.41 26.77
N VAL A 6 -48.71 -9.03 25.55
CA VAL A 6 -47.91 -9.31 24.35
C VAL A 6 -46.85 -8.21 24.22
N LEU A 7 -45.60 -8.53 24.58
CA LEU A 7 -44.45 -7.74 24.15
C LEU A 7 -44.28 -7.93 22.64
N ALA A 8 -44.52 -6.87 21.86
CA ALA A 8 -44.11 -6.84 20.47
C ALA A 8 -42.58 -6.71 20.41
N ALA A 9 -41.89 -7.82 20.16
CA ALA A 9 -40.49 -7.80 19.80
C ALA A 9 -40.37 -7.18 18.41
N SER A 10 -39.89 -5.94 18.33
CA SER A 10 -39.42 -5.35 17.08
C SER A 10 -38.18 -6.11 16.63
N LEU A 11 -38.36 -7.14 15.79
CA LEU A 11 -37.29 -7.65 14.97
C LEU A 11 -36.86 -6.51 14.04
N GLY A 12 -35.74 -5.87 14.36
CA GLY A 12 -35.02 -5.07 13.38
C GLY A 12 -34.67 -6.00 12.22
N CYS A 13 -35.28 -5.79 11.06
CA CYS A 13 -34.78 -6.34 9.81
C CYS A 13 -33.34 -5.84 9.65
N ALA A 14 -32.37 -6.70 9.97
CA ALA A 14 -31.04 -6.55 9.42
C ALA A 14 -31.24 -6.50 7.90
N ALA A 15 -30.96 -5.36 7.28
CA ALA A 15 -30.94 -5.27 5.83
C ALA A 15 -29.99 -6.38 5.34
N ALA A 16 -30.57 -7.41 4.72
CA ALA A 16 -29.83 -8.48 4.09
C ALA A 16 -29.09 -7.87 2.90
N GLY A 17 -27.87 -7.39 3.16
CA GLY A 17 -26.96 -6.92 2.12
C GLY A 17 -26.70 -8.09 1.19
N SER A 18 -27.14 -7.94 -0.07
CA SER A 18 -27.06 -8.96 -1.10
C SER A 18 -25.60 -9.26 -1.48
N ALA A 19 -25.33 -10.49 -1.91
CA ALA A 19 -24.10 -10.87 -2.57
C ALA A 19 -23.80 -9.92 -3.76
N LYS A 20 -22.52 -9.62 -4.02
CA LYS A 20 -22.12 -8.82 -5.20
C LYS A 20 -21.90 -9.75 -6.39
N ASP A 21 -22.62 -9.51 -7.48
CA ASP A 21 -22.55 -10.34 -8.69
C ASP A 21 -21.51 -9.86 -9.71
N LYS A 22 -21.05 -8.60 -9.58
CA LYS A 22 -20.01 -8.00 -10.41
C LYS A 22 -19.05 -7.17 -9.57
N ARG A 23 -17.83 -6.99 -10.06
CA ARG A 23 -16.87 -6.06 -9.45
C ARG A 23 -17.39 -4.63 -9.60
N THR A 24 -17.34 -3.89 -8.51
CA THR A 24 -17.52 -2.42 -8.46
C THR A 24 -16.31 -1.83 -7.76
N PHE A 25 -15.99 -0.55 -7.99
CA PHE A 25 -14.88 0.08 -7.29
C PHE A 25 -15.00 1.60 -7.21
N ALA A 26 -14.28 2.18 -6.26
CA ALA A 26 -14.09 3.62 -6.14
C ALA A 26 -12.64 3.93 -5.75
N VAL A 27 -12.11 5.05 -6.24
CA VAL A 27 -10.74 5.49 -5.95
C VAL A 27 -10.74 6.55 -4.86
N LEU A 28 -10.19 6.24 -3.70
CA LEU A 28 -9.88 7.22 -2.67
C LEU A 28 -8.66 8.05 -3.11
N ARG A 29 -8.83 9.37 -3.12
CA ARG A 29 -7.78 10.34 -3.38
C ARG A 29 -7.43 11.09 -2.10
N PHE A 30 -6.25 11.69 -2.09
CA PHE A 30 -5.78 12.51 -0.99
C PHE A 30 -5.64 13.97 -1.41
N THR A 31 -5.87 14.90 -0.48
CA THR A 31 -5.73 16.35 -0.71
C THR A 31 -4.27 16.77 -0.90
N ASN A 32 -3.33 15.96 -0.39
CA ASN A 32 -1.89 16.25 -0.29
C ASN A 32 -1.02 15.06 -0.73
N LYS A 33 0.27 15.31 -0.93
CA LYS A 33 1.31 14.28 -1.12
C LYS A 33 1.62 13.50 0.17
N GLN A 34 1.41 14.08 1.34
CA GLN A 34 1.63 13.44 2.63
C GLN A 34 0.88 14.16 3.75
N LEU A 35 0.54 13.41 4.79
CA LEU A 35 0.25 13.92 6.13
C LEU A 35 1.58 14.22 6.86
N THR A 36 2.50 13.27 6.83
CA THR A 36 3.85 13.38 7.41
C THR A 36 4.80 12.38 6.74
N ILE A 37 6.09 12.56 6.96
CA ILE A 37 7.13 11.60 6.58
C ILE A 37 8.00 11.42 7.82
N GLY A 38 8.18 10.17 8.27
CA GLY A 38 8.87 9.89 9.51
C GLY A 38 9.15 8.41 9.72
N ARG A 39 10.08 8.11 10.64
CA ARG A 39 10.37 6.74 11.08
C ARG A 39 9.39 6.31 12.16
N VAL A 40 8.13 6.19 11.78
CA VAL A 40 7.02 5.88 12.69
C VAL A 40 6.20 4.76 12.06
N ASP A 41 6.02 3.67 12.79
CA ASP A 41 5.22 2.53 12.37
C ASP A 41 4.50 1.93 13.60
N PRO A 42 3.25 2.34 13.86
CA PRO A 42 2.51 1.87 15.03
C PRO A 42 2.04 0.41 14.94
N ILE A 43 2.15 -0.24 13.77
CA ILE A 43 1.76 -1.65 13.61
C ILE A 43 2.95 -2.56 13.88
N VAL A 44 4.09 -2.30 13.23
CA VAL A 44 5.27 -3.16 13.28
C VAL A 44 6.19 -2.79 14.45
N ASN A 45 6.24 -1.51 14.82
CA ASN A 45 7.09 -0.97 15.88
C ASN A 45 6.29 -0.10 16.88
N PRO A 46 5.23 -0.64 17.51
CA PRO A 46 4.39 0.14 18.43
C PRO A 46 5.21 0.74 19.58
N GLY A 47 5.03 2.05 19.78
CA GLY A 47 5.71 2.83 20.81
C GLY A 47 7.20 3.11 20.54
N GLY A 48 7.74 2.63 19.42
CA GLY A 48 9.16 2.67 19.11
C GLY A 48 9.47 3.30 17.77
N LEU A 49 10.74 3.62 17.60
CA LEU A 49 11.28 4.15 16.35
C LEU A 49 11.25 3.08 15.26
N SER A 50 10.64 3.40 14.11
CA SER A 50 10.70 2.52 12.93
C SER A 50 12.14 2.41 12.41
N PRO A 51 12.58 1.24 11.94
CA PRO A 51 13.90 1.09 11.32
C PRO A 51 14.11 1.97 10.07
N HIS A 52 13.04 2.29 9.34
CA HIS A 52 13.10 3.04 8.08
C HIS A 52 11.97 4.06 7.94
N LEU A 53 12.13 4.96 6.98
CA LEU A 53 11.26 6.12 6.79
C LEU A 53 10.01 5.77 5.96
N HIS A 54 8.84 6.22 6.40
CA HIS A 54 7.58 6.03 5.70
C HIS A 54 6.99 7.37 5.23
N HIS A 55 6.38 7.36 4.04
CA HIS A 55 5.40 8.38 3.65
C HIS A 55 4.06 7.96 4.23
N VAL A 56 3.36 8.89 4.89
CA VAL A 56 2.11 8.63 5.59
C VAL A 56 1.02 9.55 5.07
N LEU A 57 -0.18 9.00 4.86
CA LEU A 57 -1.40 9.70 4.48
C LEU A 57 -2.53 9.36 5.45
N GLY A 58 -3.56 10.20 5.49
CA GLY A 58 -4.79 9.96 6.26
C GLY A 58 -4.95 10.85 7.48
N GLY A 59 -5.51 10.29 8.56
CA GLY A 59 -5.87 11.02 9.79
C GLY A 59 -4.68 11.53 10.62
N SER A 60 -4.82 12.73 11.17
CA SER A 60 -3.78 13.46 11.90
C SER A 60 -3.41 12.90 13.28
N ALA A 61 -4.13 11.92 13.80
CA ALA A 61 -3.77 11.27 15.08
C ALA A 61 -2.64 10.24 14.95
N PHE A 62 -2.07 10.06 13.75
CA PHE A 62 -0.94 9.16 13.51
C PHE A 62 0.26 9.47 14.43
N GLY A 63 0.87 8.42 14.98
CA GLY A 63 2.01 8.52 15.88
C GLY A 63 2.57 7.15 16.25
N PHE A 64 3.52 7.10 17.19
CA PHE A 64 4.14 5.84 17.64
C PHE A 64 3.17 4.86 18.27
N ASN A 65 2.15 5.38 18.96
CA ASN A 65 1.06 4.61 19.52
C ASN A 65 -0.23 5.23 19.03
N VAL A 66 -1.03 4.47 18.30
CA VAL A 66 -2.31 4.94 17.79
C VAL A 66 -3.27 3.76 17.70
N THR A 67 -4.49 3.98 18.13
CA THR A 67 -5.61 3.05 17.99
C THR A 67 -6.64 3.59 17.02
N GLY A 68 -7.60 2.76 16.59
CA GLY A 68 -8.72 3.23 15.78
C GLY A 68 -9.50 4.37 16.45
N ALA A 69 -9.69 4.31 17.78
CA ALA A 69 -10.40 5.35 18.53
C ALA A 69 -9.61 6.67 18.61
N ASP A 70 -8.29 6.63 18.48
CA ASP A 70 -7.46 7.83 18.37
C ASP A 70 -7.59 8.42 16.96
N LEU A 71 -7.57 7.58 15.92
CA LEU A 71 -7.80 8.01 14.53
C LEU A 71 -9.13 8.69 14.33
N GLU A 72 -10.20 8.15 14.91
CA GLU A 72 -11.53 8.76 14.85
C GLU A 72 -11.54 10.22 15.36
N LYS A 73 -10.64 10.54 16.30
CA LYS A 73 -10.46 11.89 16.88
C LYS A 73 -9.45 12.76 16.13
N SER A 74 -9.02 12.36 14.93
CA SER A 74 -8.11 13.16 14.12
C SER A 74 -8.70 14.56 13.86
N ASN A 75 -7.89 15.59 14.09
CA ASN A 75 -8.27 16.99 13.84
C ASN A 75 -8.46 17.28 12.35
N CYS A 76 -7.71 16.57 11.49
CA CYS A 76 -7.85 16.62 10.04
C CYS A 76 -7.46 15.28 9.43
N SER A 77 -7.78 15.08 8.15
CA SER A 77 -7.33 13.93 7.36
C SER A 77 -6.93 14.39 5.97
N THR A 78 -5.88 13.79 5.40
CA THR A 78 -5.56 14.01 3.98
C THR A 78 -6.47 13.20 3.05
N ALA A 79 -7.21 12.20 3.54
CA ALA A 79 -8.17 11.46 2.74
C ALA A 79 -9.32 12.39 2.32
N MET A 80 -9.68 12.41 1.02
CA MET A 80 -10.69 13.34 0.52
C MET A 80 -12.11 13.04 1.04
N VAL A 81 -12.40 11.83 1.48
CA VAL A 81 -13.74 11.48 2.01
C VAL A 81 -13.82 11.86 3.49
N LYS A 82 -14.74 12.76 3.84
CA LYS A 82 -14.97 13.11 5.25
C LYS A 82 -15.62 11.93 5.97
N GLY A 83 -14.95 11.41 6.99
CA GLY A 83 -15.30 10.15 7.66
C GLY A 83 -14.25 9.05 7.43
N ASP A 84 -13.23 9.30 6.60
CA ASP A 84 -12.03 8.48 6.56
C ASP A 84 -10.87 9.14 7.31
N ASN A 85 -10.64 8.68 8.54
CA ASN A 85 -9.46 9.05 9.31
C ASN A 85 -8.42 7.93 9.37
N SER A 86 -8.53 6.91 8.51
CA SER A 86 -7.56 5.82 8.43
C SER A 86 -6.16 6.33 8.12
N ASN A 87 -5.13 5.58 8.47
CA ASN A 87 -3.78 5.84 8.00
C ASN A 87 -3.33 4.83 6.95
N TYR A 88 -2.62 5.35 5.95
CA TYR A 88 -2.07 4.62 4.81
C TYR A 88 -0.59 4.99 4.71
N TRP A 89 0.31 4.03 4.84
CA TRP A 89 1.74 4.33 4.73
C TRP A 89 2.53 3.25 4.01
N PHE A 90 3.70 3.68 3.51
CA PHE A 90 4.60 2.88 2.69
C PHE A 90 6.02 3.46 2.77
N PRO A 91 7.07 2.66 2.49
CA PRO A 91 8.45 3.13 2.52
C PRO A 91 8.69 4.30 1.57
N SER A 92 9.51 5.24 2.03
CA SER A 92 10.00 6.35 1.20
C SER A 92 11.00 5.85 0.18
N LEU A 93 11.06 6.51 -0.98
CA LEU A 93 12.02 6.24 -2.04
C LEU A 93 13.11 7.32 -2.08
N PHE A 94 14.34 6.90 -2.32
CA PHE A 94 15.50 7.79 -2.45
C PHE A 94 16.22 7.54 -3.76
N PHE A 95 16.78 8.59 -4.34
CA PHE A 95 17.74 8.52 -5.43
C PHE A 95 19.15 8.53 -4.83
N LYS A 96 19.99 7.57 -5.23
CA LYS A 96 21.41 7.58 -4.93
C LYS A 96 22.18 8.03 -6.16
N ASP A 97 22.90 9.13 -6.03
CA ASP A 97 23.78 9.61 -7.08
C ASP A 97 25.04 8.73 -7.14
N ASN A 98 25.28 8.08 -8.29
CA ASN A 98 26.45 7.23 -8.48
C ASN A 98 27.76 8.03 -8.63
N GLN A 99 27.69 9.31 -8.96
CA GLN A 99 28.87 10.17 -9.09
C GLN A 99 29.34 10.69 -7.73
N THR A 100 28.41 11.11 -6.88
CA THR A 100 28.74 11.71 -5.57
C THR A 100 28.61 10.73 -4.41
N GLY A 101 27.86 9.63 -4.58
CA GLY A 101 27.51 8.69 -3.52
C GLY A 101 26.42 9.18 -2.56
N LYS A 102 25.90 10.40 -2.74
CA LYS A 102 24.90 11.05 -1.88
C LYS A 102 23.48 10.63 -2.24
N TYR A 103 22.55 10.93 -1.34
CA TYR A 103 21.13 10.58 -1.45
C TYR A 103 20.26 11.83 -1.55
N GLU A 104 19.17 11.73 -2.31
CA GLU A 104 18.10 12.71 -2.36
C GLU A 104 16.77 11.99 -2.23
N ASP A 105 15.81 12.61 -1.54
CA ASP A 105 14.45 12.07 -1.46
C ASP A 105 13.76 12.13 -2.84
N VAL A 106 13.02 11.08 -3.16
CA VAL A 106 12.13 11.07 -4.32
C VAL A 106 10.74 11.39 -3.82
N GLU A 107 10.27 12.62 -4.02
CA GLU A 107 8.89 12.97 -3.68
C GLU A 107 7.90 12.11 -4.48
N ILE A 108 6.71 11.87 -3.91
CA ILE A 108 5.58 11.38 -4.72
C ILE A 108 4.95 12.54 -5.51
N TYR A 109 4.37 12.26 -6.68
CA TYR A 109 3.39 13.15 -7.28
C TYR A 109 2.08 13.10 -6.51
N TYR A 110 1.59 11.89 -6.28
CA TYR A 110 0.41 11.57 -5.48
C TYR A 110 0.40 10.08 -5.17
N ALA A 111 -0.43 9.69 -4.22
CA ALA A 111 -0.88 8.31 -4.04
C ALA A 111 -2.41 8.28 -4.15
N GLN A 112 -2.95 7.11 -4.43
CA GLN A 112 -4.38 6.85 -4.41
C GLN A 112 -4.63 5.41 -3.97
N VAL A 113 -5.80 5.18 -3.36
CA VAL A 113 -6.18 3.85 -2.87
C VAL A 113 -7.46 3.42 -3.55
N TYR A 114 -7.41 2.30 -4.27
CA TYR A 114 -8.61 1.70 -4.85
C TYR A 114 -9.28 0.84 -3.80
N TYR A 115 -10.59 0.99 -3.70
CA TYR A 115 -11.45 0.10 -2.92
C TYR A 115 -12.20 -0.76 -3.92
N PHE A 116 -11.77 -2.00 -4.08
CA PHE A 116 -12.46 -2.98 -4.90
C PHE A 116 -13.49 -3.73 -4.06
N PHE A 117 -14.70 -3.83 -4.61
CA PHE A 117 -15.77 -4.66 -4.08
C PHE A 117 -15.97 -5.82 -5.05
N GLU A 118 -15.28 -6.92 -4.76
CA GLU A 118 -15.20 -8.10 -5.62
C GLU A 118 -16.55 -8.83 -5.74
N PRO A 119 -16.83 -9.52 -6.85
CA PRO A 119 -17.95 -10.45 -6.89
C PRO A 119 -17.69 -11.60 -5.91
N THR A 120 -18.59 -11.78 -4.95
CA THR A 120 -18.43 -12.70 -3.82
C THR A 120 -19.77 -13.36 -3.46
N ASN A 121 -19.74 -14.53 -2.84
CA ASN A 121 -20.90 -15.11 -2.17
C ASN A 121 -21.09 -14.55 -0.75
N ASP A 122 -20.08 -13.87 -0.21
CA ASP A 122 -20.10 -13.25 1.11
C ASP A 122 -20.78 -11.87 1.08
N LYS A 123 -21.11 -11.35 2.27
CA LYS A 123 -21.38 -9.92 2.45
C LYS A 123 -20.06 -9.19 2.66
N ILE A 124 -19.75 -8.21 1.80
CA ILE A 124 -18.64 -7.28 2.02
C ILE A 124 -19.03 -6.31 3.15
N ARG A 125 -18.17 -6.19 4.16
CA ARG A 125 -18.38 -5.37 5.35
C ARG A 125 -17.38 -4.22 5.39
N ALA A 126 -17.75 -3.11 6.02
CA ALA A 126 -16.81 -2.07 6.37
C ALA A 126 -15.62 -2.61 7.17
N PHE A 127 -14.46 -1.97 7.02
CA PHE A 127 -13.31 -2.23 7.88
C PHE A 127 -13.69 -1.93 9.34
N PRO A 128 -13.52 -2.87 10.27
CA PRO A 128 -13.68 -2.55 11.69
C PRO A 128 -12.72 -1.42 12.08
N LEU A 129 -13.18 -0.51 12.95
CA LEU A 129 -12.34 0.57 13.47
C LEU A 129 -11.10 0.00 14.17
N GLY A 130 -9.91 0.45 13.77
CA GLY A 130 -8.63 0.00 14.33
C GLY A 130 -8.09 -1.32 13.78
N LEU A 131 -8.62 -1.85 12.67
CA LEU A 131 -8.02 -2.99 11.98
C LEU A 131 -6.61 -2.65 11.46
N ASN A 132 -5.62 -3.48 11.80
CA ASN A 132 -4.25 -3.39 11.31
C ASN A 132 -4.02 -4.35 10.14
N MET A 133 -3.43 -3.86 9.05
CA MET A 133 -3.05 -4.66 7.89
C MET A 133 -1.65 -4.28 7.43
N VAL A 134 -0.82 -5.28 7.12
CA VAL A 134 0.52 -5.11 6.54
C VAL A 134 0.67 -6.08 5.37
N VAL A 135 1.24 -5.62 4.27
CA VAL A 135 1.51 -6.44 3.08
C VAL A 135 2.93 -6.21 2.62
N GLY A 136 3.63 -7.30 2.27
CA GLY A 136 5.05 -7.26 1.92
C GLY A 136 5.93 -7.50 3.14
N ASP A 137 7.26 -7.48 2.92
CA ASP A 137 8.24 -7.68 3.97
C ASP A 137 9.45 -6.78 3.72
N ALA A 138 9.70 -5.87 4.67
CA ALA A 138 10.80 -4.92 4.66
C ALA A 138 12.19 -5.58 4.57
N LYS A 139 12.32 -6.89 4.83
CA LYS A 139 13.58 -7.62 4.77
C LYS A 139 13.84 -8.30 3.42
N THR A 140 12.85 -8.33 2.52
CA THR A 140 12.98 -9.05 1.25
C THR A 140 14.03 -8.41 0.35
N ARG A 141 14.94 -9.21 -0.20
CA ARG A 141 15.94 -8.78 -1.20
C ARG A 141 16.02 -9.74 -2.39
N SER A 142 15.13 -10.74 -2.44
CA SER A 142 15.07 -11.77 -3.46
C SER A 142 13.79 -11.61 -4.28
N PRO A 143 13.82 -12.01 -5.56
CA PRO A 143 12.62 -11.99 -6.38
C PRO A 143 11.52 -12.91 -5.81
N PRO A 144 10.24 -12.59 -6.06
CA PRO A 144 9.13 -13.45 -5.68
C PRO A 144 9.22 -14.80 -6.41
N PRO A 145 8.95 -15.93 -5.72
CA PRO A 145 9.10 -17.27 -6.30
C PRO A 145 8.09 -17.56 -7.43
N GLY A 146 6.97 -16.84 -7.48
CA GLY A 146 5.97 -16.93 -8.55
C GLY A 146 6.33 -16.14 -9.83
N GLY A 147 7.56 -15.65 -9.95
CA GLY A 147 7.99 -14.79 -11.07
C GLY A 147 7.37 -13.40 -11.00
N ALA A 148 7.34 -12.67 -12.12
CA ALA A 148 6.90 -11.27 -12.15
C ALA A 148 5.41 -11.06 -12.45
N THR A 149 4.63 -12.12 -12.67
CA THR A 149 3.17 -12.03 -12.88
C THR A 149 2.45 -11.77 -11.56
N GLY A 150 1.44 -10.90 -11.55
CA GLY A 150 0.62 -10.64 -10.36
C GLY A 150 -0.20 -11.87 -9.98
N ASN A 151 -0.19 -12.22 -8.69
CA ASN A 151 -1.00 -13.33 -8.21
C ASN A 151 -1.55 -13.04 -6.82
N LEU A 152 -2.87 -13.00 -6.71
CA LEU A 152 -3.61 -12.87 -5.45
C LEU A 152 -4.36 -14.16 -5.10
N ASP A 153 -4.23 -15.20 -5.94
CA ASP A 153 -4.93 -16.47 -5.82
C ASP A 153 -3.92 -17.57 -5.46
N LEU A 154 -3.97 -18.01 -4.20
CA LEU A 154 -3.09 -19.07 -3.71
C LEU A 154 -3.23 -20.39 -4.50
N SER A 155 -4.37 -20.63 -5.15
CA SER A 155 -4.56 -21.83 -5.98
C SER A 155 -3.75 -21.80 -7.29
N LYS A 156 -3.28 -20.61 -7.71
CA LYS A 156 -2.48 -20.40 -8.93
C LYS A 156 -0.98 -20.34 -8.69
N GLY A 157 -0.55 -20.57 -7.44
CA GLY A 157 0.86 -20.55 -7.05
C GLY A 157 1.15 -19.52 -5.95
N PRO A 158 2.44 -19.17 -5.73
CA PRO A 158 2.83 -18.22 -4.70
C PRO A 158 2.18 -16.85 -4.92
N LEU A 159 1.80 -16.20 -3.82
CA LEU A 159 1.30 -14.83 -3.85
C LEU A 159 2.37 -13.89 -4.37
N ASN A 160 1.93 -12.92 -5.16
CA ASN A 160 2.76 -11.83 -5.64
C ASN A 160 1.91 -10.55 -5.72
N PRO A 161 1.62 -9.93 -4.56
CA PRO A 161 0.69 -8.82 -4.46
C PRO A 161 1.31 -7.45 -4.71
N ILE A 162 2.63 -7.39 -4.92
CA ILE A 162 3.38 -6.14 -5.06
C ILE A 162 4.07 -6.09 -6.42
N LYS A 163 3.90 -4.97 -7.12
CA LYS A 163 4.49 -4.71 -8.43
C LYS A 163 5.10 -3.33 -8.52
N TRP A 164 6.05 -3.22 -9.43
CA TRP A 164 6.46 -1.95 -9.98
C TRP A 164 5.91 -1.83 -11.39
N VAL A 165 5.40 -0.65 -11.71
CA VAL A 165 4.92 -0.30 -13.04
C VAL A 165 5.77 0.86 -13.54
N CYS A 166 6.32 0.70 -14.73
CA CYS A 166 7.15 1.70 -15.40
C CYS A 166 6.55 2.02 -16.77
N PRO A 167 5.50 2.85 -16.80
CA PRO A 167 4.87 3.25 -18.04
C PRO A 167 5.84 4.09 -18.88
N ARG A 168 5.97 3.74 -20.16
CA ARG A 168 6.89 4.41 -21.10
C ARG A 168 6.21 4.77 -22.40
N LYS A 169 6.78 5.75 -23.10
CA LYS A 169 6.38 6.10 -24.48
C LYS A 169 6.75 4.99 -25.47
N ASN A 170 7.87 4.32 -25.23
CA ASN A 170 8.37 3.20 -26.01
C ASN A 170 9.01 2.16 -25.08
N TYR A 171 8.69 0.88 -25.28
CA TYR A 171 9.24 -0.27 -24.53
C TYR A 171 10.39 -0.96 -25.27
N VAL A 172 11.06 -0.25 -26.18
CA VAL A 172 12.29 -0.70 -26.85
C VAL A 172 13.42 0.29 -26.51
N PRO A 173 14.45 -0.13 -25.74
CA PRO A 173 14.57 -1.41 -25.03
C PRO A 173 13.53 -1.54 -23.90
N PRO A 174 13.22 -2.77 -23.42
CA PRO A 174 12.20 -3.00 -22.39
C PRO A 174 12.57 -2.36 -21.04
N SER A 175 11.57 -2.10 -20.20
CA SER A 175 11.77 -1.50 -18.87
C SER A 175 12.54 -2.40 -17.90
N TRP A 176 12.37 -3.71 -18.06
CA TRP A 176 13.15 -4.76 -17.40
C TRP A 176 13.79 -5.64 -18.46
N SER A 177 15.01 -6.12 -18.21
CA SER A 177 15.66 -7.04 -19.13
C SER A 177 14.86 -8.33 -19.25
N VAL A 178 14.55 -8.76 -20.48
CA VAL A 178 13.82 -10.01 -20.79
C VAL A 178 14.53 -11.27 -20.30
N ALA A 179 15.85 -11.19 -20.09
CA ALA A 179 16.66 -12.29 -19.59
C ALA A 179 16.84 -12.26 -18.06
N SER A 180 16.25 -11.29 -17.36
CA SER A 180 16.43 -11.14 -15.92
C SER A 180 15.65 -12.18 -15.12
N ASP A 181 16.34 -12.85 -14.20
CA ASP A 181 15.78 -13.77 -13.21
C ASP A 181 15.55 -13.11 -11.84
N GLY A 182 15.78 -11.80 -11.72
CA GLY A 182 15.57 -11.05 -10.49
C GLY A 182 16.78 -10.96 -9.56
N THR A 183 17.82 -11.75 -9.82
CA THR A 183 18.97 -11.86 -8.91
C THR A 183 19.97 -10.72 -9.05
N ARG A 184 19.97 -10.03 -10.19
CA ARG A 184 20.90 -8.93 -10.52
C ARG A 184 20.22 -7.64 -11.01
N ALA A 185 18.97 -7.73 -11.44
CA ALA A 185 18.12 -6.62 -11.87
C ALA A 185 16.66 -7.04 -11.68
N GLY A 186 15.71 -6.12 -11.79
CA GLY A 186 14.29 -6.47 -11.70
C GLY A 186 13.84 -7.43 -12.82
N MET A 187 12.71 -8.10 -12.63
CA MET A 187 12.16 -9.08 -13.58
C MET A 187 10.94 -8.53 -14.32
N PRO A 188 10.84 -8.76 -15.64
CA PRO A 188 9.68 -8.35 -16.43
C PRO A 188 8.47 -9.25 -16.20
N ASN A 189 7.28 -8.65 -16.12
CA ASN A 189 6.04 -9.40 -16.32
C ASN A 189 5.92 -9.77 -17.80
N VAL A 190 5.89 -11.08 -18.09
CA VAL A 190 5.84 -11.60 -19.47
C VAL A 190 4.53 -11.28 -20.19
N HIS A 191 3.48 -10.89 -19.46
CA HIS A 191 2.17 -10.54 -20.02
C HIS A 191 1.94 -9.03 -20.12
N ASN A 192 2.80 -8.21 -19.51
CA ASN A 192 2.69 -6.76 -19.55
C ASN A 192 4.07 -6.10 -19.46
N SER A 193 4.54 -5.53 -20.58
CA SER A 193 5.86 -4.88 -20.68
C SER A 193 6.02 -3.62 -19.81
N ALA A 194 4.91 -3.07 -19.30
CA ALA A 194 4.92 -1.95 -18.37
C ALA A 194 5.12 -2.38 -16.91
N GLU A 195 5.01 -3.67 -16.61
CA GLU A 195 5.02 -4.18 -15.24
C GLU A 195 6.21 -5.11 -14.98
N GLY A 196 6.63 -5.16 -13.73
CA GLY A 196 7.66 -6.06 -13.26
C GLY A 196 7.71 -6.14 -11.75
N VAL A 197 8.73 -6.86 -11.27
CA VAL A 197 9.06 -6.94 -9.85
C VAL A 197 10.51 -6.53 -9.65
N GLY A 198 10.77 -5.83 -8.55
CA GLY A 198 12.00 -5.08 -8.37
C GLY A 198 12.08 -3.88 -9.32
N PHE A 199 13.00 -2.96 -9.04
CA PHE A 199 13.12 -1.73 -9.81
C PHE A 199 13.42 -1.99 -11.29
N PRO A 200 12.82 -1.19 -12.20
CA PRO A 200 13.15 -1.22 -13.61
C PRO A 200 14.54 -0.61 -13.85
N ASP A 201 15.14 -0.98 -14.98
CA ASP A 201 16.38 -0.37 -15.48
C ASP A 201 16.07 0.57 -16.66
N ALA A 202 15.04 1.40 -16.46
CA ALA A 202 14.54 2.36 -17.44
C ALA A 202 14.01 3.63 -16.78
N ASN A 203 14.07 4.74 -17.51
CA ASN A 203 13.28 5.92 -17.17
C ASN A 203 11.81 5.67 -17.52
N CYS A 204 10.92 5.80 -16.54
CA CYS A 204 9.47 5.73 -16.74
C CYS A 204 8.96 7.10 -17.20
N ASP A 205 8.83 7.28 -18.51
CA ASP A 205 8.70 8.58 -19.16
C ASP A 205 7.32 8.86 -19.78
N LYS A 206 6.33 8.02 -19.49
CA LYS A 206 4.95 8.28 -19.89
C LYS A 206 4.41 9.48 -19.12
N TYR A 207 3.73 10.37 -19.83
CA TYR A 207 3.11 11.55 -19.24
C TYR A 207 2.15 11.17 -18.10
N ALA A 208 2.27 11.87 -16.97
CA ALA A 208 1.45 11.69 -15.76
C ALA A 208 1.42 10.25 -15.20
N SER A 209 2.37 9.40 -15.60
CA SER A 209 2.44 8.00 -15.18
C SER A 209 3.90 7.56 -15.05
N PRO A 210 4.67 8.17 -14.13
CA PRO A 210 6.06 7.80 -13.86
C PRO A 210 6.14 6.43 -13.16
N LEU A 211 7.29 6.12 -12.56
CA LEU A 211 7.45 4.90 -11.77
C LEU A 211 6.34 4.83 -10.71
N ARG A 212 5.58 3.74 -10.74
CA ARG A 212 4.46 3.49 -9.85
C ARG A 212 4.67 2.19 -9.08
N ALA A 213 4.34 2.23 -7.80
CA ALA A 213 4.22 1.05 -6.96
C ALA A 213 2.75 0.64 -6.81
N ASP A 214 2.47 -0.64 -6.99
CA ASP A 214 1.14 -1.25 -6.82
C ASP A 214 1.23 -2.26 -5.68
N ILE A 215 0.42 -2.08 -4.63
CA ILE A 215 0.41 -2.93 -3.42
C ILE A 215 -1.03 -3.41 -3.16
N HIS A 216 -1.31 -4.69 -3.38
CA HIS A 216 -2.61 -5.30 -3.19
C HIS A 216 -2.76 -5.90 -1.80
N PHE A 217 -3.80 -5.51 -1.07
CA PHE A 217 -4.06 -6.01 0.27
C PHE A 217 -4.99 -7.23 0.29
N PRO A 218 -4.83 -8.13 1.28
CA PRO A 218 -5.80 -9.17 1.56
C PRO A 218 -7.16 -8.58 1.97
N SER A 219 -8.25 -9.27 1.65
CA SER A 219 -9.61 -8.79 1.87
C SER A 219 -10.48 -9.72 2.72
N CYS A 220 -9.90 -10.74 3.35
CA CYS A 220 -10.58 -11.60 4.31
C CYS A 220 -10.03 -11.37 5.72
N TYR A 221 -10.88 -10.95 6.65
CA TYR A 221 -10.52 -10.71 8.04
C TYR A 221 -10.98 -11.81 8.98
N ASN A 222 -10.07 -12.29 9.82
CA ASN A 222 -10.33 -13.26 10.88
C ASN A 222 -10.65 -12.56 12.21
N PRO A 223 -11.93 -12.47 12.61
CA PRO A 223 -12.29 -11.83 13.88
C PRO A 223 -11.68 -12.53 15.10
N LYS A 224 -11.33 -13.82 15.01
CA LYS A 224 -10.72 -14.56 16.12
C LYS A 224 -9.26 -14.15 16.40
N ALA A 225 -8.56 -13.63 15.40
CA ALA A 225 -7.18 -13.15 15.57
C ALA A 225 -7.12 -11.75 16.23
N GLY A 226 -8.25 -11.04 16.27
CA GLY A 226 -8.32 -9.66 16.74
C GLY A 226 -7.85 -8.65 15.69
N LEU A 227 -8.04 -7.37 16.01
CA LEU A 227 -7.79 -6.27 15.07
C LEU A 227 -6.29 -6.02 14.82
N THR A 228 -5.45 -6.24 15.82
CA THR A 228 -4.05 -5.78 15.82
C THR A 228 -3.03 -6.87 15.46
N ASN A 229 -3.45 -8.15 15.43
CA ASN A 229 -2.58 -9.27 15.05
C ASN A 229 -2.42 -9.36 13.53
N PHE A 230 -1.79 -8.35 12.94
CA PHE A 230 -1.67 -8.16 11.48
C PHE A 230 -1.06 -9.36 10.73
N LYS A 231 -0.30 -10.20 11.44
CA LYS A 231 0.32 -11.42 10.88
C LYS A 231 -0.67 -12.56 10.65
N ASN A 232 -1.80 -12.57 11.36
CA ASN A 232 -2.74 -13.70 11.38
C ASN A 232 -4.20 -13.29 11.18
N ASN A 233 -4.48 -11.98 11.14
CA ASN A 233 -5.84 -11.46 11.04
C ASN A 233 -6.33 -11.33 9.59
N MET A 234 -5.46 -11.30 8.59
CA MET A 234 -5.84 -11.12 7.19
C MET A 234 -5.41 -12.29 6.29
N ALA A 235 -6.21 -12.55 5.25
CA ALA A 235 -5.89 -13.49 4.18
C ALA A 235 -6.46 -13.01 2.83
N TYR A 236 -5.83 -13.42 1.73
CA TYR A 236 -6.40 -13.22 0.40
C TYR A 236 -7.60 -14.18 0.20
N PRO A 237 -8.67 -13.73 -0.49
CA PRO A 237 -9.81 -14.59 -0.79
C PRO A 237 -9.40 -15.71 -1.75
N PHE A 238 -10.17 -16.80 -1.76
CA PHE A 238 -9.99 -17.89 -2.71
C PHE A 238 -11.05 -17.84 -3.81
N ARG A 239 -10.75 -18.45 -4.96
CA ARG A 239 -11.71 -18.56 -6.05
C ARG A 239 -12.69 -19.72 -5.79
N ALA A 240 -13.95 -19.41 -5.52
CA ALA A 240 -15.02 -20.39 -5.38
C ALA A 240 -15.34 -21.06 -6.73
N SER A 241 -16.02 -22.22 -6.68
CA SER A 241 -16.37 -23.01 -7.87
C SER A 241 -17.25 -22.25 -8.87
N ASN A 242 -18.07 -21.31 -8.39
CA ASN A 242 -18.88 -20.42 -9.22
C ASN A 242 -18.11 -19.20 -9.75
N GLY A 243 -16.78 -19.15 -9.57
CA GLY A 243 -15.95 -18.06 -10.03
C GLY A 243 -16.12 -16.77 -9.21
N ARG A 244 -16.52 -16.84 -7.95
CA ARG A 244 -16.53 -15.69 -7.03
C ARG A 244 -15.31 -15.72 -6.10
N TRP A 245 -15.00 -14.58 -5.51
CA TRP A 245 -13.94 -14.46 -4.50
C TRP A 245 -14.57 -14.59 -3.12
N ASP A 246 -14.28 -15.68 -2.42
CA ASP A 246 -14.89 -15.96 -1.12
C ASP A 246 -13.83 -16.01 -0.02
N CYS A 247 -14.26 -15.72 1.19
CA CYS A 247 -13.45 -15.82 2.39
C CYS A 247 -13.63 -17.16 3.09
N PRO A 248 -12.61 -17.62 3.85
CA PRO A 248 -12.76 -18.81 4.67
C PRO A 248 -13.95 -18.71 5.62
N LYS A 249 -14.62 -19.83 5.90
CA LYS A 249 -15.82 -19.83 6.76
C LYS A 249 -15.54 -19.17 8.12
N GLY A 250 -16.40 -18.22 8.49
CA GLY A 250 -16.29 -17.48 9.75
C GLY A 250 -15.39 -16.24 9.69
N TRP A 251 -14.79 -15.96 8.53
CA TRP A 251 -14.06 -14.72 8.25
C TRP A 251 -15.01 -13.70 7.63
N PHE A 252 -14.67 -12.42 7.75
CA PHE A 252 -15.43 -11.33 7.14
C PHE A 252 -14.76 -10.90 5.83
N HIS A 253 -15.56 -10.79 4.78
CA HIS A 253 -15.10 -10.20 3.53
C HIS A 253 -15.10 -8.67 3.68
N LEU A 254 -13.96 -8.03 3.45
CA LEU A 254 -13.73 -6.59 3.53
C LEU A 254 -13.38 -6.02 2.13
N PRO A 255 -13.34 -4.69 1.92
CA PRO A 255 -12.85 -4.15 0.66
C PRO A 255 -11.42 -4.62 0.35
N HIS A 256 -11.15 -4.91 -0.92
CA HIS A 256 -9.79 -5.16 -1.38
C HIS A 256 -9.13 -3.82 -1.70
N LEU A 257 -8.08 -3.47 -0.94
CA LEU A 257 -7.30 -2.25 -1.17
C LEU A 257 -6.19 -2.48 -2.19
N LEU A 258 -6.01 -1.53 -3.10
CA LEU A 258 -4.79 -1.39 -3.88
C LEU A 258 -4.22 0.01 -3.66
N PHE A 259 -3.00 0.10 -3.16
CA PHE A 259 -2.27 1.36 -3.14
C PHE A 259 -1.57 1.54 -4.49
N GLU A 260 -1.84 2.66 -5.16
CA GLU A 260 -1.05 3.14 -6.29
C GLU A 260 -0.26 4.37 -5.85
N ILE A 261 1.07 4.27 -5.89
CA ILE A 261 1.98 5.32 -5.42
C ILE A 261 2.83 5.78 -6.60
N TYR A 262 2.74 7.05 -6.99
CA TYR A 262 3.43 7.60 -8.15
C TYR A 262 4.63 8.44 -7.73
N TRP A 263 5.83 7.99 -8.03
CA TRP A 263 7.07 8.66 -7.64
C TRP A 263 7.54 9.69 -8.68
N ASN A 264 8.08 10.81 -8.23
CA ASN A 264 8.69 11.83 -9.08
C ASN A 264 10.10 11.44 -9.56
N THR A 265 10.25 10.23 -10.07
CA THR A 265 11.49 9.77 -10.71
C THR A 265 11.91 10.59 -11.94
N PRO A 266 11.01 11.27 -12.70
CA PRO A 266 11.42 12.17 -13.78
C PRO A 266 12.36 13.31 -13.34
N ALA A 267 12.32 13.74 -12.07
CA ALA A 267 13.22 14.76 -11.55
C ALA A 267 14.71 14.36 -11.59
N PHE A 268 14.99 13.05 -11.67
CA PHE A 268 16.35 12.50 -11.69
C PHE A 268 16.78 12.04 -13.10
N LYS A 269 15.97 12.34 -14.12
CA LYS A 269 16.30 12.01 -15.51
C LYS A 269 17.60 12.69 -15.92
N GLY A 270 18.50 11.92 -16.55
CA GLY A 270 19.80 12.41 -17.02
C GLY A 270 20.91 12.37 -15.98
N ARG A 271 20.61 12.00 -14.72
CA ARG A 271 21.60 11.82 -13.64
C ARG A 271 22.10 10.38 -13.48
N TRP A 272 21.60 9.47 -14.33
CA TRP A 272 21.99 8.06 -14.38
C TRP A 272 21.77 7.51 -15.79
N LYS A 273 22.29 6.31 -16.06
CA LYS A 273 22.21 5.65 -17.36
C LYS A 273 21.35 4.38 -17.28
N PRO A 274 20.15 4.37 -17.89
CA PRO A 274 19.33 3.17 -17.93
C PRO A 274 19.89 2.11 -18.88
N GLY A 275 19.63 0.84 -18.57
CA GLY A 275 20.05 -0.33 -19.34
C GLY A 275 21.45 -0.86 -18.98
N GLU A 276 22.10 -0.28 -17.97
CA GLU A 276 23.43 -0.69 -17.50
C GLU A 276 23.37 -1.62 -16.26
N GLY A 277 22.17 -2.00 -15.81
CA GLY A 277 21.94 -2.86 -14.65
C GLY A 277 22.16 -2.18 -13.29
N GLN A 278 22.39 -0.86 -13.28
CA GLN A 278 22.69 -0.07 -12.08
C GLN A 278 21.68 1.06 -11.88
N GLN A 279 20.41 0.70 -11.69
CA GLN A 279 19.36 1.68 -11.39
C GLN A 279 19.62 2.39 -10.03
N PRO A 280 19.28 3.68 -9.88
CA PRO A 280 19.75 4.51 -8.77
C PRO A 280 18.79 4.57 -7.57
N PHE A 281 17.60 4.00 -7.66
CA PHE A 281 16.56 4.15 -6.64
C PHE A 281 16.69 3.13 -5.52
N VAL A 282 16.46 3.55 -4.28
CA VAL A 282 16.61 2.73 -3.09
C VAL A 282 15.44 3.02 -2.15
N LEU A 283 14.79 1.99 -1.60
CA LEU A 283 13.79 2.19 -0.55
C LEU A 283 14.47 2.60 0.75
N SER A 284 13.75 3.30 1.62
CA SER A 284 14.26 3.90 2.86
C SER A 284 14.93 2.92 3.84
N ASN A 285 14.65 1.62 3.74
CA ASN A 285 15.30 0.53 4.48
C ASN A 285 16.61 0.03 3.82
N GLY A 286 17.14 0.78 2.85
CA GLY A 286 18.36 0.45 2.11
C GLY A 286 18.19 -0.63 1.05
N ASP A 287 16.96 -0.95 0.62
CA ASP A 287 16.75 -1.91 -0.45
C ASP A 287 16.94 -1.30 -1.84
N ALA A 288 18.03 -1.71 -2.51
CA ALA A 288 18.32 -1.33 -3.89
C ALA A 288 17.60 -2.20 -4.92
N THR A 289 16.92 -3.28 -4.50
CA THR A 289 16.18 -4.18 -5.40
C THR A 289 14.74 -3.75 -5.62
N GLY A 290 14.12 -3.12 -4.63
CA GLY A 290 12.69 -2.79 -4.62
C GLY A 290 11.77 -3.95 -4.23
N TYR A 291 12.31 -5.10 -3.82
CA TYR A 291 11.53 -6.27 -3.39
C TYR A 291 10.96 -6.16 -1.98
N SER A 292 11.51 -5.26 -1.14
CA SER A 292 11.03 -5.03 0.22
C SER A 292 9.95 -3.97 0.34
N LEU A 293 9.43 -3.50 -0.79
CA LEU A 293 8.26 -2.64 -0.81
C LEU A 293 7.15 -3.30 0.01
N HIS A 294 6.46 -2.49 0.81
CA HIS A 294 5.34 -2.92 1.63
C HIS A 294 4.37 -1.76 1.77
N GLY A 295 3.17 -2.08 2.22
CA GLY A 295 2.15 -1.10 2.58
C GLY A 295 1.50 -1.50 3.88
N ASP A 296 1.10 -0.48 4.62
CA ASP A 296 0.51 -0.60 5.94
C ASP A 296 -0.78 0.22 5.99
N PHE A 297 -1.76 -0.32 6.70
CA PHE A 297 -3.08 0.28 6.84
C PHE A 297 -3.59 0.11 8.27
N LEU A 298 -4.04 1.21 8.86
CA LEU A 298 -4.76 1.25 10.12
C LEU A 298 -6.13 1.88 9.89
N SER A 299 -7.19 1.11 10.07
CA SER A 299 -8.55 1.59 9.84
C SER A 299 -8.95 2.68 10.84
N GLY A 300 -9.37 3.82 10.31
CA GLY A 300 -9.98 4.94 11.01
C GLY A 300 -11.27 5.39 10.31
N TRP A 301 -11.90 4.48 9.56
CA TRP A 301 -13.15 4.73 8.85
C TRP A 301 -14.33 4.83 9.82
N ASP A 302 -15.24 5.77 9.55
CA ASP A 302 -16.62 5.64 10.00
C ASP A 302 -17.24 4.40 9.32
N GLU A 303 -17.56 3.39 10.13
CA GLU A 303 -18.02 2.10 9.62
C GLU A 303 -19.36 2.20 8.89
N ASN A 304 -20.26 3.12 9.30
CA ASN A 304 -21.55 3.30 8.65
C ASN A 304 -21.38 3.93 7.27
N LEU A 305 -20.54 4.97 7.18
CA LEU A 305 -20.22 5.62 5.92
C LEU A 305 -19.53 4.64 4.96
N LEU A 306 -18.53 3.90 5.43
CA LEU A 306 -17.84 2.93 4.57
C LEU A 306 -18.79 1.81 4.13
N GLN A 307 -19.67 1.32 5.01
CA GLN A 307 -20.68 0.33 4.62
C GLN A 307 -21.62 0.89 3.55
N HIS A 308 -22.06 2.14 3.69
CA HIS A 308 -22.87 2.81 2.66
C HIS A 308 -22.12 2.89 1.32
N ILE A 309 -20.84 3.27 1.32
CA ILE A 309 -20.01 3.30 0.10
C ILE A 309 -19.90 1.90 -0.52
N ILE A 310 -19.64 0.86 0.27
CA ILE A 310 -19.58 -0.52 -0.18
C ILE A 310 -20.88 -0.93 -0.87
N ASP A 311 -22.02 -0.56 -0.29
CA ASP A 311 -23.33 -0.98 -0.76
C ASP A 311 -23.79 -0.20 -2.01
N THR A 312 -23.39 1.07 -2.16
CA THR A 312 -24.00 1.96 -3.17
C THR A 312 -23.04 2.58 -4.19
N CYS A 313 -21.72 2.51 -4.01
CA CYS A 313 -20.79 3.27 -4.86
C CYS A 313 -20.09 2.41 -5.93
N ASP A 314 -20.03 2.95 -7.16
CA ASP A 314 -19.29 2.42 -8.31
C ASP A 314 -18.82 3.57 -9.23
N THR A 315 -18.19 4.59 -8.65
CA THR A 315 -17.72 5.78 -9.40
C THR A 315 -16.44 5.52 -10.19
N GLY A 316 -15.80 4.38 -9.97
CA GLY A 316 -14.56 3.97 -10.62
C GLY A 316 -13.47 5.02 -10.46
N THR A 317 -12.80 5.34 -11.57
CA THR A 317 -11.72 6.33 -11.63
C THR A 317 -12.19 7.77 -11.48
N SER A 318 -13.50 8.05 -11.47
CA SER A 318 -14.03 9.39 -11.21
C SER A 318 -13.71 9.86 -9.79
N GLY A 319 -13.57 8.91 -8.85
CA GLY A 319 -13.17 9.14 -7.47
C GLY A 319 -14.29 8.84 -6.46
N MET A 320 -13.88 8.41 -5.27
CA MET A 320 -14.78 8.12 -4.15
C MET A 320 -15.45 9.38 -3.62
N ASP A 321 -14.87 10.56 -3.85
CA ASP A 321 -15.45 11.88 -3.55
C ASP A 321 -16.74 12.18 -4.34
N LYS A 322 -17.09 11.32 -5.31
CA LYS A 322 -18.33 11.41 -6.11
C LYS A 322 -19.40 10.41 -5.69
N CYS A 323 -19.15 9.56 -4.69
CA CYS A 323 -20.19 8.66 -4.17
C CYS A 323 -21.36 9.48 -3.59
N SER A 324 -22.59 9.00 -3.75
CA SER A 324 -23.75 9.61 -3.10
C SER A 324 -23.75 9.31 -1.60
N GLY A 325 -24.35 10.19 -0.79
CA GLY A 325 -24.53 9.97 0.66
C GLY A 325 -23.28 10.16 1.52
N LEU A 326 -22.21 10.75 0.98
CA LEU A 326 -21.04 11.12 1.78
C LEU A 326 -21.38 12.25 2.76
N TYR A 327 -20.71 12.25 3.92
CA TYR A 327 -20.81 13.35 4.90
C TYR A 327 -20.14 14.66 4.43
N GLY A 328 -19.41 14.59 3.32
CA GLY A 328 -18.70 15.70 2.71
C GLY A 328 -17.34 15.27 2.19
N VAL A 329 -16.58 16.23 1.71
CA VAL A 329 -15.22 16.02 1.22
C VAL A 329 -14.24 16.95 1.94
N ASN A 330 -13.08 16.43 2.30
CA ASN A 330 -11.95 17.25 2.74
C ASN A 330 -11.35 17.89 1.49
N SER A 331 -11.23 19.22 1.48
CA SER A 331 -10.63 20.00 0.39
C SER A 331 -9.40 20.79 0.85
N ASP A 332 -9.13 20.82 2.14
CA ASP A 332 -7.98 21.51 2.72
C ASP A 332 -6.69 20.72 2.46
N SER A 333 -5.77 21.36 1.76
CA SER A 333 -4.45 20.81 1.46
C SER A 333 -3.39 21.13 2.53
N THR A 334 -3.79 21.67 3.67
CA THR A 334 -2.88 22.05 4.76
C THR A 334 -2.79 21.00 5.87
N CYS A 335 -3.63 19.96 5.85
CA CYS A 335 -3.58 18.89 6.83
C CYS A 335 -2.21 18.18 6.81
N LYS A 336 -1.40 18.48 7.84
CA LYS A 336 -0.06 17.96 8.06
C LYS A 336 0.20 17.85 9.56
N ILE A 337 1.05 16.91 9.94
CA ILE A 337 1.59 16.82 11.30
C ILE A 337 3.11 16.80 11.29
N GLN A 338 3.71 17.34 12.34
CA GLN A 338 5.15 17.24 12.54
C GLN A 338 5.52 15.79 12.84
N SER A 339 6.56 15.28 12.17
CA SER A 339 7.13 13.98 12.52
C SER A 339 7.65 14.02 13.97
N PRO A 340 7.35 13.02 14.81
CA PRO A 340 7.91 12.94 16.16
C PRO A 340 9.41 12.61 16.14
N VAL A 341 9.97 12.26 14.98
CA VAL A 341 11.40 12.03 14.75
C VAL A 341 11.95 13.21 13.96
N MET A 342 12.86 13.96 14.59
CA MET A 342 13.57 15.07 13.95
C MET A 342 14.85 14.55 13.31
N GLU A 343 14.85 14.40 11.99
CA GLU A 343 16.04 14.05 11.21
C GLU A 343 15.96 14.68 9.81
N THR A 344 17.11 14.80 9.14
CA THR A 344 17.15 15.26 7.75
C THR A 344 16.58 14.20 6.84
N ILE A 345 15.49 14.52 6.17
CA ILE A 345 14.76 13.59 5.28
C ILE A 345 14.60 14.14 3.86
N THR A 346 15.04 15.37 3.60
CA THR A 346 14.93 16.02 2.29
C THR A 346 16.25 16.64 1.87
N GLY A 347 16.42 16.84 0.57
CA GLY A 347 17.62 17.41 -0.02
C GLY A 347 18.78 16.42 -0.06
N VAL A 348 19.99 16.94 -0.24
CA VAL A 348 21.19 16.13 -0.43
C VAL A 348 21.74 15.64 0.92
N MET A 349 21.83 14.32 1.08
CA MET A 349 22.22 13.64 2.32
C MET A 349 23.42 12.70 2.11
N ASP A 350 24.27 12.56 3.12
CA ASP A 350 25.42 11.64 3.09
C ASP A 350 25.04 10.18 3.40
N ALA A 351 23.89 9.96 4.04
CA ALA A 351 23.34 8.65 4.36
C ALA A 351 21.82 8.67 4.28
N LEU A 352 21.20 7.48 4.13
CA LEU A 352 19.76 7.32 4.27
C LEU A 352 19.33 7.63 5.72
N PRO A 353 18.12 8.19 5.94
CA PRO A 353 17.55 8.34 7.27
C PRO A 353 17.61 7.04 8.10
N GLY A 354 17.88 7.17 9.40
CA GLY A 354 18.18 6.02 10.26
C GLY A 354 19.55 5.33 10.01
N ASN A 355 20.42 5.91 9.18
CA ASN A 355 21.71 5.31 8.75
C ASN A 355 21.54 3.92 8.12
N ASN A 356 20.45 3.71 7.38
CA ASN A 356 20.16 2.43 6.76
C ASN A 356 21.24 2.06 5.72
N PRO A 357 21.94 0.92 5.86
CA PRO A 357 22.92 0.48 4.88
C PRO A 357 22.24 -0.05 3.61
N ILE A 358 22.85 0.19 2.45
CA ILE A 358 22.33 -0.34 1.19
C ILE A 358 22.64 -1.83 1.03
N SER A 359 21.67 -2.56 0.50
CA SER A 359 21.82 -3.94 0.06
C SER A 359 20.93 -4.28 -1.13
N GLY A 360 21.24 -5.40 -1.79
CA GLY A 360 20.56 -5.85 -2.99
C GLY A 360 21.45 -5.77 -4.23
N TRP A 361 21.26 -6.71 -5.16
CA TRP A 361 22.01 -6.80 -6.43
C TRP A 361 23.52 -6.53 -6.26
N HIS A 362 24.09 -5.53 -6.95
CA HIS A 362 25.52 -5.21 -6.92
C HIS A 362 26.03 -4.70 -5.57
N TYR A 363 25.14 -4.29 -4.66
CA TYR A 363 25.51 -3.96 -3.28
C TYR A 363 25.67 -5.20 -2.40
N GLY A 364 25.19 -6.37 -2.81
CA GLY A 364 25.28 -7.59 -2.00
C GLY A 364 24.36 -7.59 -0.77
N ALA A 365 24.52 -8.60 0.10
CA ALA A 365 23.75 -8.72 1.34
C ALA A 365 24.39 -7.88 2.46
N ILE A 366 23.62 -7.48 3.48
CA ILE A 366 24.19 -6.86 4.68
C ILE A 366 24.67 -7.99 5.59
N GLY A 367 25.94 -7.97 5.97
CA GLY A 367 26.50 -8.89 6.96
C GLY A 367 26.02 -8.53 8.37
N SER A 368 26.21 -9.43 9.34
CA SER A 368 25.82 -9.21 10.75
C SER A 368 26.38 -7.92 11.38
N ASN A 369 27.44 -7.36 10.79
CA ASN A 369 28.11 -6.13 11.24
C ASN A 369 27.60 -4.86 10.52
N GLY A 370 26.48 -4.93 9.79
CA GLY A 370 25.91 -3.79 9.07
C GLY A 370 26.67 -3.37 7.79
N LYS A 371 27.70 -4.12 7.39
CA LYS A 371 28.50 -3.85 6.19
C LYS A 371 28.09 -4.76 5.03
N PRO A 372 28.17 -4.30 3.76
CA PRO A 372 27.94 -5.15 2.60
C PRO A 372 28.88 -6.36 2.56
N VAL A 373 28.32 -7.56 2.46
CA VAL A 373 29.03 -8.79 2.11
C VAL A 373 29.20 -8.78 0.60
N ARG A 374 30.41 -8.47 0.13
CA ARG A 374 30.75 -8.67 -1.29
C ARG A 374 30.53 -10.13 -1.63
N ARG A 375 29.66 -10.43 -2.60
CA ARG A 375 29.75 -11.72 -3.30
C ARG A 375 31.04 -11.67 -4.13
N ILE A 376 31.88 -12.69 -3.96
CA ILE A 376 33.07 -12.93 -4.78
C ILE A 376 32.63 -13.18 -6.23
#